data_AF-A0A4Q3AC58-F1
#
_entry.id   AF-A0A4Q3AC58-F1
#
_cell.length_a   1.000
_cell.length_b   1.000
_cell.length_c   1.000
_cell.angle_alpha   90.00
_cell.angle_beta   90.00
_cell.angle_gamma   90.00
#
_symmetry.space_group_name_H-M   'P 1'
#
loop_
_entity.id
_entity.type
_entity.pdbx_description
1 polymer ?
#
loop_
_entity_poly.entity_id
_entity_poly.type
_entity_poly.pdbx_seq_one_letter_code
_entity_poly.pdbx_strand_id
1 'polypeptide(L)'
;FAGVLLDGGTGTLSLVKNGSGTLTLTGANTYTGSTTVQAGVLSVSTAFLGDASAVSIDSGAVLNLNTGVEDTVGTLFLGGEQVPAGIYGATTPGFSSYFTGTGTLVVANGPGDSGFSTWAALNGLDGSPGKENGTGDDPDKDGMDNLTEFYLDGNPLASDPSILPVASLSQDYITLTFHRRDDAEGSVTTQVAQYGQNLAGWAEATITADTSTDPNGVIVTVTENDAAADLITVQIPRTLAAGGKFFGRLKVEVP
;
A
#
# COMPACT_ATOMS: atom_id res chain seq x y z
N PHE A 1 -15.05 -2.09 28.25
CA PHE A 1 -14.52 -0.73 28.20
C PHE A 1 -15.41 0.09 27.29
N ALA A 2 -16.12 1.07 27.87
CA ALA A 2 -17.05 1.93 27.14
C ALA A 2 -16.42 3.28 26.73
N GLY A 3 -15.16 3.52 27.12
CA GLY A 3 -14.41 4.68 26.66
C GLY A 3 -14.06 4.57 25.18
N VAL A 4 -13.63 5.69 24.61
CA VAL A 4 -13.18 5.81 23.23
C VAL A 4 -11.66 5.67 23.18
N LEU A 5 -11.17 4.75 22.36
CA LEU A 5 -9.79 4.70 21.90
C LEU A 5 -9.68 5.55 20.64
N LEU A 6 -8.76 6.51 20.64
CA LEU A 6 -8.46 7.37 19.50
C LEU A 6 -6.95 7.56 19.39
N ASP A 7 -6.48 7.97 18.22
CA ASP A 7 -5.08 8.28 18.01
C ASP A 7 -4.59 9.44 18.89
N GLY A 8 -3.29 9.47 19.14
CA GLY A 8 -2.65 10.62 19.75
C GLY A 8 -2.42 11.71 18.71
N GLY A 9 -2.30 12.98 19.14
CA GLY A 9 -2.08 14.09 18.21
C GLY A 9 -0.75 14.06 17.42
N THR A 10 0.13 13.09 17.68
CA THR A 10 1.44 12.92 17.00
C THR A 10 1.73 11.46 16.63
N GLY A 11 0.76 10.55 16.75
CA GLY A 11 1.00 9.15 16.46
C GLY A 11 -0.26 8.30 16.53
N THR A 12 -0.26 7.23 15.75
CA THR A 12 -1.37 6.27 15.69
C THR A 12 -1.36 5.38 16.94
N LEU A 13 -2.54 5.09 17.47
CA LEU A 13 -2.70 4.18 18.60
C LEU A 13 -2.76 2.75 18.06
N SER A 14 -1.81 1.91 18.47
CA SER A 14 -1.88 0.46 18.27
C SER A 14 -2.45 -0.23 19.51
N LEU A 15 -3.43 -1.11 19.32
CA LEU A 15 -4.08 -1.87 20.37
C LEU A 15 -3.47 -3.28 20.48
N VAL A 16 -2.98 -3.64 21.67
CA VAL A 16 -2.54 -5.02 21.98
C VAL A 16 -3.41 -5.61 23.09
N LYS A 17 -4.17 -6.66 22.76
CA LYS A 17 -4.92 -7.46 23.71
C LYS A 17 -4.10 -8.68 24.14
N ASN A 18 -3.63 -8.67 25.38
CA ASN A 18 -2.95 -9.79 26.02
C ASN A 18 -3.77 -10.33 27.22
N GLY A 19 -3.34 -11.45 27.80
CA GLY A 19 -3.99 -12.14 28.93
C GLY A 19 -5.17 -13.00 28.50
N SER A 20 -5.50 -14.03 29.28
CA SER A 20 -6.52 -15.03 28.94
C SER A 20 -7.97 -14.53 28.99
N GLY A 21 -8.23 -13.38 29.60
CA GLY A 21 -9.57 -12.83 29.76
C GLY A 21 -10.15 -12.20 28.49
N THR A 22 -11.41 -11.77 28.59
CA THR A 22 -12.12 -11.05 27.53
C THR A 22 -12.01 -9.54 27.76
N LEU A 23 -11.60 -8.80 26.73
CA LEU A 23 -11.74 -7.35 26.65
C LEU A 23 -12.88 -7.02 25.69
N THR A 24 -13.97 -6.46 26.19
CA THR A 24 -15.07 -5.98 25.34
C THR A 24 -14.95 -4.47 25.15
N LEU A 25 -14.88 -4.01 23.90
CA LEU A 25 -14.87 -2.61 23.51
C LEU A 25 -16.26 -2.23 23.01
N THR A 26 -16.89 -1.26 23.69
CA THR A 26 -18.25 -0.81 23.39
C THR A 26 -18.36 0.68 23.09
N GLY A 27 -17.26 1.42 23.23
CA GLY A 27 -17.18 2.82 22.79
C GLY A 27 -17.02 2.92 21.27
N ALA A 28 -17.36 4.08 20.72
CA ALA A 28 -17.11 4.40 19.31
C ALA A 28 -15.63 4.77 19.13
N ASN A 29 -14.78 3.76 18.97
CA ASN A 29 -13.35 3.94 18.79
C ASN A 29 -13.04 4.49 17.39
N THR A 30 -11.96 5.26 17.28
CA THR A 30 -11.53 5.91 16.03
C THR A 30 -10.00 5.85 15.88
N TYR A 31 -9.33 4.90 16.53
CA TYR A 31 -7.89 4.71 16.32
C TYR A 31 -7.65 4.09 14.95
N THR A 32 -6.54 4.47 14.32
CA THR A 32 -6.20 4.01 12.96
C THR A 32 -5.04 3.01 12.96
N GLY A 33 -4.37 2.83 14.10
CA GLY A 33 -3.26 1.89 14.23
C GLY A 33 -3.69 0.41 14.31
N SER A 34 -2.69 -0.47 14.32
CA SER A 34 -2.88 -1.93 14.28
C SER A 34 -3.61 -2.49 15.51
N THR A 35 -4.27 -3.65 15.33
CA THR A 35 -4.89 -4.41 16.43
C THR A 35 -4.27 -5.81 16.51
N THR A 36 -3.64 -6.13 17.65
CA THR A 36 -3.05 -7.45 17.91
C THR A 36 -3.75 -8.15 19.06
N VAL A 37 -4.25 -9.37 18.86
CA VAL A 37 -4.84 -10.21 19.89
C VAL A 37 -3.89 -11.38 20.18
N GLN A 38 -3.07 -11.22 21.21
CA GLN A 38 -2.04 -12.20 21.60
C GLN A 38 -2.61 -13.34 22.45
N ALA A 39 -3.65 -13.07 23.24
CA ALA A 39 -4.30 -14.06 24.09
C ALA A 39 -5.72 -13.67 24.49
N GLY A 40 -6.52 -14.68 24.84
CA GLY A 40 -7.89 -14.51 25.31
C GLY A 40 -8.81 -14.03 24.19
N VAL A 41 -9.76 -13.16 24.54
CA VAL A 41 -10.78 -12.66 23.59
C VAL A 41 -10.74 -11.14 23.51
N LEU A 42 -10.62 -10.58 22.31
CA LEU A 42 -11.01 -9.20 22.03
C LEU A 42 -12.42 -9.22 21.45
N SER A 43 -13.35 -8.50 22.05
CA SER A 43 -14.72 -8.39 21.56
C SER A 43 -15.03 -6.97 21.14
N VAL A 44 -15.38 -6.79 19.87
CA VAL A 44 -15.79 -5.50 19.30
C VAL A 44 -17.30 -5.51 19.05
N SER A 45 -18.01 -4.45 19.47
CA SER A 45 -19.48 -4.38 19.34
C SER A 45 -19.97 -3.53 18.16
N THR A 46 -19.08 -2.80 17.51
CA THR A 46 -19.34 -2.02 16.29
C THR A 46 -18.15 -2.17 15.35
N ALA A 47 -18.35 -1.93 14.06
CA ALA A 47 -17.27 -1.88 13.09
C ALA A 47 -16.46 -0.59 13.30
N PHE A 48 -15.21 -0.71 13.74
CA PHE A 48 -14.34 0.44 14.03
C PHE A 48 -12.86 0.15 13.79
N LEU A 49 -12.50 -1.08 13.40
CA LEU A 49 -11.11 -1.40 13.12
C LEU A 49 -10.64 -0.52 11.94
N GLY A 50 -9.37 -0.13 11.93
CA GLY A 50 -8.88 0.76 10.88
C GLY A 50 -8.89 0.06 9.52
N ASP A 51 -9.56 0.63 8.54
CA ASP A 51 -9.70 0.07 7.18
C ASP A 51 -8.35 -0.19 6.48
N ALA A 52 -7.31 0.58 6.81
CA ALA A 52 -5.94 0.39 6.31
C ALA A 52 -5.01 -0.32 7.33
N SER A 53 -5.52 -0.66 8.51
CA SER A 53 -4.72 -1.20 9.62
C SER A 53 -4.55 -2.72 9.52
N ALA A 54 -3.48 -3.24 10.14
CA ALA A 54 -3.28 -4.67 10.30
C ALA A 54 -4.05 -5.20 11.53
N VAL A 55 -4.70 -6.35 11.36
CA VAL A 55 -5.21 -7.17 12.46
C VAL A 55 -4.40 -8.46 12.55
N SER A 56 -3.88 -8.77 13.74
CA SER A 56 -3.17 -10.01 14.02
C SER A 56 -3.81 -10.76 15.18
N ILE A 57 -4.06 -12.06 15.00
CA ILE A 57 -4.65 -12.93 16.01
C ILE A 57 -3.73 -14.14 16.19
N ASP A 58 -3.09 -14.23 17.36
CA ASP A 58 -2.20 -15.34 17.68
C ASP A 58 -2.98 -16.65 17.85
N SER A 59 -2.29 -17.78 17.65
CA SER A 59 -2.91 -19.09 17.83
C SER A 59 -3.48 -19.26 19.25
N GLY A 60 -4.78 -19.55 19.34
CA GLY A 60 -5.49 -19.69 20.61
C GLY A 60 -6.09 -18.40 21.16
N ALA A 61 -5.88 -17.26 20.49
CA ALA A 61 -6.62 -16.02 20.73
C ALA A 61 -7.84 -15.92 19.81
N VAL A 62 -8.81 -15.10 20.21
CA VAL A 62 -10.08 -14.95 19.48
C VAL A 62 -10.46 -13.48 19.31
N LEU A 63 -10.84 -13.10 18.08
CA LEU A 63 -11.56 -11.87 17.80
C LEU A 63 -13.07 -12.17 17.72
N ASN A 64 -13.83 -11.64 18.66
CA ASN A 64 -15.28 -11.72 18.69
C ASN A 64 -15.89 -10.50 17.97
N LEU A 65 -16.31 -10.70 16.72
CA LEU A 65 -16.99 -9.72 15.87
C LEU A 65 -18.48 -9.67 16.24
N ASN A 66 -18.79 -9.03 17.36
CA ASN A 66 -20.16 -8.87 17.85
C ASN A 66 -20.82 -7.60 17.26
N THR A 67 -20.54 -7.32 15.99
CA THR A 67 -21.00 -6.14 15.26
C THR A 67 -22.32 -6.40 14.53
N GLY A 68 -22.56 -7.65 14.10
CA GLY A 68 -23.69 -8.03 13.24
C GLY A 68 -23.62 -7.50 11.81
N VAL A 69 -22.50 -6.87 11.44
CA VAL A 69 -22.21 -6.28 10.12
C VAL A 69 -20.77 -6.57 9.73
N GLU A 70 -20.40 -6.22 8.50
CA GLU A 70 -19.01 -6.22 8.03
C GLU A 70 -18.21 -5.09 8.70
N ASP A 71 -16.95 -5.38 9.02
CA ASP A 71 -15.90 -4.41 9.37
C ASP A 71 -14.73 -4.60 8.40
N THR A 72 -13.98 -3.56 8.05
CA THR A 72 -12.93 -3.62 7.02
C THR A 72 -11.56 -3.41 7.65
N VAL A 73 -10.55 -4.14 7.17
CA VAL A 73 -9.15 -3.98 7.57
C VAL A 73 -8.21 -4.13 6.40
N GLY A 74 -7.00 -3.58 6.56
CA GLY A 74 -5.98 -3.63 5.53
C GLY A 74 -5.47 -5.04 5.33
N THR A 75 -4.93 -5.65 6.39
CA THR A 75 -4.37 -7.01 6.35
C THR A 75 -4.81 -7.82 7.57
N LEU A 76 -4.84 -9.14 7.42
CA LEU A 76 -5.14 -10.07 8.50
C LEU A 76 -4.04 -11.13 8.63
N PHE A 77 -3.55 -11.32 9.85
CA PHE A 77 -2.61 -12.36 10.23
C PHE A 77 -3.26 -13.31 11.23
N LEU A 78 -3.19 -14.62 10.97
CA LEU A 78 -3.71 -15.66 11.85
C LEU A 78 -2.60 -16.63 12.22
N GLY A 79 -2.24 -16.72 13.50
CA GLY A 79 -1.14 -17.56 13.96
C GLY A 79 0.22 -17.17 13.38
N GLY A 80 0.39 -15.89 13.03
CA GLY A 80 1.63 -15.34 12.44
C GLY A 80 1.68 -15.34 10.91
N GLU A 81 0.72 -15.99 10.23
CA GLU A 81 0.66 -16.03 8.76
C GLU A 81 -0.38 -15.05 8.23
N GLN A 82 -0.02 -14.27 7.21
CA GLN A 82 -0.99 -13.41 6.53
C GLN A 82 -1.98 -14.29 5.75
N VAL A 83 -3.27 -13.93 5.77
CA VAL A 83 -4.31 -14.64 5.02
C VAL A 83 -4.75 -13.83 3.80
N PRO A 84 -5.18 -14.49 2.69
CA PRO A 84 -5.63 -13.81 1.47
C PRO A 84 -6.70 -12.74 1.70
N ALA A 85 -6.84 -11.81 0.75
CA ALA A 85 -7.99 -10.92 0.73
C ALA A 85 -9.29 -11.74 0.70
N GLY A 86 -10.33 -11.26 1.38
CA GLY A 86 -11.59 -11.99 1.50
C GLY A 86 -12.38 -11.67 2.75
N ILE A 87 -13.44 -12.44 3.00
CA ILE A 87 -14.37 -12.23 4.12
C ILE A 87 -14.22 -13.36 5.14
N TYR A 88 -13.87 -12.98 6.37
CA TYR A 88 -13.57 -13.90 7.46
C TYR A 88 -14.50 -13.70 8.65
N GLY A 89 -14.94 -14.78 9.28
CA GLY A 89 -15.77 -14.71 10.47
C GLY A 89 -16.04 -16.10 11.04
N ALA A 90 -16.87 -16.15 12.08
CA ALA A 90 -17.17 -17.38 12.81
C ALA A 90 -17.80 -18.48 11.93
N THR A 91 -18.48 -18.08 10.85
CA THR A 91 -19.15 -18.97 9.89
C THR A 91 -18.26 -19.31 8.68
N THR A 92 -17.10 -18.68 8.51
CA THR A 92 -16.17 -19.01 7.43
C THR A 92 -15.52 -20.37 7.71
N PRO A 93 -15.63 -21.36 6.81
CA PRO A 93 -15.09 -22.69 7.03
C PRO A 93 -13.59 -22.66 7.37
N GLY A 94 -13.21 -23.26 8.49
CA GLY A 94 -11.82 -23.34 8.94
C GLY A 94 -11.34 -22.20 9.85
N PHE A 95 -12.17 -21.18 10.11
CA PHE A 95 -11.74 -19.98 10.86
C PHE A 95 -12.40 -19.80 12.23
N SER A 96 -13.25 -20.74 12.66
CA SER A 96 -13.97 -20.67 13.94
C SER A 96 -13.08 -20.73 15.19
N SER A 97 -11.80 -21.08 15.05
CA SER A 97 -10.81 -21.00 16.13
C SER A 97 -10.29 -19.59 16.39
N TYR A 98 -10.41 -18.68 15.41
CA TYR A 98 -9.93 -17.31 15.48
C TYR A 98 -11.07 -16.30 15.62
N PHE A 99 -12.27 -16.65 15.14
CA PHE A 99 -13.42 -15.76 15.13
C PHE A 99 -14.64 -16.34 15.85
N THR A 100 -15.32 -15.46 16.59
CA THR A 100 -16.69 -15.69 17.11
C THR A 100 -17.56 -14.48 16.79
N GLY A 101 -18.86 -14.56 17.10
CA GLY A 101 -19.81 -13.46 16.91
C GLY A 101 -20.62 -13.59 15.62
N THR A 102 -21.34 -12.52 15.28
CA THR A 102 -22.30 -12.48 14.16
C THR A 102 -21.84 -11.60 13.00
N GLY A 103 -20.79 -10.79 13.18
CA GLY A 103 -20.18 -9.99 12.14
C GLY A 103 -19.07 -10.73 11.39
N THR A 104 -18.56 -10.07 10.36
CA THR A 104 -17.46 -10.55 9.50
C THR A 104 -16.43 -9.45 9.30
N LEU A 105 -15.20 -9.85 9.01
CA LEU A 105 -14.08 -8.99 8.70
C LEU A 105 -13.79 -9.09 7.20
N VAL A 106 -13.86 -7.98 6.49
CA VAL A 106 -13.44 -7.83 5.10
C VAL A 106 -11.96 -7.46 5.13
N VAL A 107 -11.12 -8.33 4.58
CA VAL A 107 -9.67 -8.13 4.48
C VAL A 107 -9.37 -7.64 3.08
N ALA A 108 -8.88 -6.41 3.00
CA ALA A 108 -8.63 -5.74 1.73
C ALA A 108 -7.38 -6.28 1.03
N ASN A 109 -6.33 -6.65 1.78
CA ASN A 109 -5.04 -7.07 1.24
C ASN A 109 -4.60 -8.47 1.72
N GLY A 110 -4.37 -9.37 0.76
CA GLY A 110 -3.80 -10.70 0.99
C GLY A 110 -2.26 -10.77 0.96
N PRO A 111 -1.64 -11.95 1.16
CA PRO A 111 -0.22 -12.17 0.98
C PRO A 111 0.14 -11.91 -0.47
N GLY A 112 1.07 -10.97 -0.70
CA GLY A 112 1.42 -10.53 -2.05
C GLY A 112 0.35 -9.71 -2.75
N ASP A 113 -0.72 -9.29 -2.06
CA ASP A 113 -1.60 -8.24 -2.57
C ASP A 113 -0.87 -6.91 -2.47
N SER A 114 -0.76 -6.27 -3.62
CA SER A 114 0.24 -5.27 -3.91
C SER A 114 -0.19 -3.87 -3.50
N GLY A 115 -1.11 -3.69 -2.55
CA GLY A 115 -1.76 -2.40 -2.27
C GLY A 115 -2.64 -1.87 -3.42
N PHE A 116 -2.32 -2.22 -4.68
CA PHE A 116 -3.01 -1.88 -5.90
C PHE A 116 -4.48 -2.27 -5.87
N SER A 117 -4.84 -3.48 -5.44
CA SER A 117 -6.24 -3.93 -5.42
C SER A 117 -7.08 -3.06 -4.48
N THR A 118 -6.53 -2.70 -3.32
CA THR A 118 -7.15 -1.80 -2.35
C THR A 118 -7.25 -0.39 -2.90
N TRP A 119 -6.16 0.14 -3.45
CA TRP A 119 -6.14 1.46 -4.10
C TRP A 119 -7.16 1.55 -5.24
N ALA A 120 -7.24 0.55 -6.10
CA ALA A 120 -8.17 0.49 -7.21
C ALA A 120 -9.62 0.55 -6.72
N ALA A 121 -9.96 -0.26 -5.71
CA ALA A 121 -11.29 -0.25 -5.11
C ALA A 121 -11.63 1.09 -4.43
N LEU A 122 -10.68 1.69 -3.70
CA LEU A 122 -10.86 3.00 -3.06
C LEU A 122 -11.02 4.14 -4.06
N ASN A 123 -10.38 4.04 -5.22
CA ASN A 123 -10.56 4.97 -6.34
C ASN A 123 -11.81 4.66 -7.18
N GLY A 124 -12.57 3.63 -6.82
CA GLY A 124 -13.86 3.32 -7.45
C GLY A 124 -13.75 2.53 -8.75
N LEU A 125 -12.60 1.89 -9.01
CA LEU A 125 -12.45 0.90 -10.06
C LEU A 125 -13.16 -0.40 -9.64
N ASP A 126 -14.19 -0.77 -10.39
CA ASP A 126 -15.06 -1.91 -10.09
C ASP A 126 -15.15 -2.91 -11.27
N GLY A 127 -14.39 -2.69 -12.34
CA GLY A 127 -14.39 -3.51 -13.55
C GLY A 127 -15.56 -3.25 -14.50
N SER A 128 -16.44 -2.29 -14.19
CA SER A 128 -17.48 -1.84 -15.12
C SER A 128 -16.90 -0.92 -16.21
N PRO A 129 -17.63 -0.68 -17.32
CA PRO A 129 -17.12 0.15 -18.41
C PRO A 129 -16.77 1.58 -17.96
N GLY A 130 -15.53 2.01 -18.23
CA GLY A 130 -14.98 3.29 -17.76
C GLY A 130 -14.46 3.26 -16.31
N LYS A 131 -14.34 2.07 -15.73
CA LYS A 131 -13.84 1.77 -14.38
C LYS A 131 -13.08 0.44 -14.36
N GLU A 132 -12.46 0.11 -15.49
CA GLU A 132 -11.65 -1.10 -15.66
C GLU A 132 -10.52 -1.12 -14.62
N ASN A 133 -10.31 -2.26 -13.96
CA ASN A 133 -9.47 -2.36 -12.77
C ASN A 133 -8.20 -3.20 -12.97
N GLY A 134 -7.87 -3.57 -14.21
CA GLY A 134 -6.61 -4.23 -14.53
C GLY A 134 -5.44 -3.27 -14.45
N THR A 135 -4.26 -3.79 -14.10
CA THR A 135 -3.02 -2.99 -13.95
C THR A 135 -2.58 -2.29 -15.25
N GLY A 136 -2.94 -2.84 -16.41
CA GLY A 136 -2.64 -2.26 -17.72
C GLY A 136 -3.82 -1.52 -18.37
N ASP A 137 -4.92 -1.34 -17.65
CA ASP A 137 -6.07 -0.58 -18.14
C ASP A 137 -5.84 0.93 -17.92
N ASP A 138 -6.49 1.75 -18.75
CA ASP A 138 -6.44 3.22 -18.75
C ASP A 138 -7.89 3.74 -18.90
N PRO A 139 -8.66 3.77 -17.80
CA PRO A 139 -10.09 4.10 -17.84
C PRO A 139 -10.36 5.56 -18.24
N ASP A 140 -9.48 6.47 -17.84
CA ASP A 140 -9.62 7.90 -18.08
C ASP A 140 -8.99 8.38 -19.41
N LYS A 141 -8.21 7.51 -20.05
CA LYS A 141 -7.63 7.64 -21.40
C LYS A 141 -6.58 8.73 -21.50
N ASP A 142 -5.80 8.93 -20.46
CA ASP A 142 -4.72 9.90 -20.46
C ASP A 142 -3.36 9.32 -20.88
N GLY A 143 -3.30 8.00 -21.07
CA GLY A 143 -2.13 7.27 -21.50
C GLY A 143 -1.23 6.78 -20.37
N MET A 144 -1.62 6.99 -19.11
CA MET A 144 -1.08 6.27 -17.96
C MET A 144 -1.98 5.07 -17.66
N ASP A 145 -1.36 3.91 -17.42
CA ASP A 145 -2.12 2.76 -16.94
C ASP A 145 -2.33 2.86 -15.43
N ASN A 146 -3.35 2.13 -14.95
CA ASN A 146 -3.69 2.07 -13.53
C ASN A 146 -2.47 1.74 -12.65
N LEU A 147 -1.54 0.89 -13.11
CA LEU A 147 -0.34 0.53 -12.34
C LEU A 147 0.62 1.71 -12.17
N THR A 148 0.79 2.50 -13.23
CA THR A 148 1.61 3.70 -13.22
C THR A 148 0.98 4.78 -12.35
N GLU A 149 -0.33 4.94 -12.42
CA GLU A 149 -1.06 5.88 -11.56
C GLU A 149 -1.04 5.45 -10.10
N PHE A 150 -1.22 4.17 -9.81
CA PHE A 150 -0.97 3.64 -8.48
C PHE A 150 0.45 4.03 -8.05
N TYR A 151 1.47 3.69 -8.82
CA TYR A 151 2.84 4.03 -8.46
C TYR A 151 3.09 5.53 -8.17
N LEU A 152 2.50 6.42 -8.97
CA LEU A 152 2.70 7.87 -8.91
C LEU A 152 1.70 8.63 -8.00
N ASP A 153 0.89 7.91 -7.23
CA ASP A 153 -0.19 8.45 -6.37
C ASP A 153 -1.26 9.26 -7.15
N GLY A 154 -1.62 8.76 -8.33
CA GLY A 154 -2.63 9.32 -9.22
C GLY A 154 -4.07 8.86 -8.95
N ASN A 155 -4.98 9.32 -9.81
CA ASN A 155 -6.40 9.00 -9.77
C ASN A 155 -6.83 8.38 -11.11
N PRO A 156 -7.16 7.07 -11.14
CA PRO A 156 -7.39 6.31 -12.37
C PRO A 156 -8.69 6.62 -13.10
N LEU A 157 -9.46 7.59 -12.60
CA LEU A 157 -10.69 8.08 -13.20
C LEU A 157 -10.59 9.56 -13.59
N ALA A 158 -9.43 10.20 -13.45
CA ALA A 158 -9.25 11.62 -13.69
C ALA A 158 -7.83 11.97 -14.16
N SER A 159 -7.73 12.33 -15.45
CA SER A 159 -6.47 12.74 -16.04
C SER A 159 -5.78 13.85 -15.26
N ASP A 160 -4.56 13.56 -14.81
CA ASP A 160 -3.72 14.49 -14.07
C ASP A 160 -2.26 14.43 -14.55
N PRO A 161 -1.84 15.31 -15.48
CA PRO A 161 -0.46 15.32 -15.96
C PRO A 161 0.54 15.81 -14.91
N SER A 162 0.11 16.30 -13.74
CA SER A 162 1.00 16.83 -12.71
C SER A 162 1.77 15.75 -11.95
N ILE A 163 1.30 14.50 -11.99
CA ILE A 163 1.96 13.34 -11.35
C ILE A 163 3.14 12.81 -12.18
N LEU A 164 3.26 13.24 -13.44
CA LEU A 164 4.32 12.78 -14.34
C LEU A 164 5.72 13.18 -13.83
N PRO A 165 6.74 12.33 -14.02
CA PRO A 165 8.11 12.68 -13.69
C PRO A 165 8.59 13.97 -14.36
N VAL A 166 9.07 14.89 -13.52
CA VAL A 166 9.64 16.17 -13.96
C VAL A 166 11.13 16.01 -14.19
N ALA A 167 11.59 16.35 -15.39
CA ALA A 167 13.01 16.31 -15.75
C ALA A 167 13.68 17.68 -15.54
N SER A 168 14.90 17.68 -15.01
CA SER A 168 15.76 18.87 -14.93
C SER A 168 17.22 18.54 -15.28
N LEU A 169 17.98 19.58 -15.66
CA LEU A 169 19.40 19.46 -15.97
C LEU A 169 20.25 20.31 -15.04
N SER A 170 21.35 19.73 -14.58
CA SER A 170 22.46 20.45 -13.94
C SER A 170 23.74 20.29 -14.76
N GLN A 171 24.86 20.82 -14.23
CA GLN A 171 26.17 20.62 -14.84
C GLN A 171 26.56 19.13 -14.88
N ASP A 172 26.17 18.37 -13.84
CA ASP A 172 26.67 17.01 -13.63
C ASP A 172 25.60 15.93 -13.89
N TYR A 173 24.31 16.26 -13.73
CA TYR A 173 23.22 15.29 -13.76
C TYR A 173 22.04 15.69 -14.65
N ILE A 174 21.37 14.67 -15.18
CA ILE A 174 19.97 14.72 -15.59
C ILE A 174 19.18 14.16 -14.43
N THR A 175 18.21 14.92 -13.91
CA THR A 175 17.42 14.51 -12.74
C THR A 175 15.98 14.29 -13.13
N LEU A 176 15.42 13.15 -12.76
CA LEU A 176 13.97 12.90 -12.77
C LEU A 176 13.45 13.03 -11.33
N THR A 177 12.36 13.77 -11.15
CA THR A 177 11.71 13.95 -9.83
C THR A 177 10.23 13.61 -9.94
N PHE A 178 9.73 12.79 -9.03
CA PHE A 178 8.31 12.39 -8.95
C PHE A 178 7.97 11.97 -7.51
N HIS A 179 6.67 11.84 -7.21
CA HIS A 179 6.21 11.22 -5.98
C HIS A 179 5.92 9.75 -6.23
N ARG A 180 6.22 8.92 -5.24
CA ARG A 180 5.91 7.49 -5.22
C ARG A 180 4.99 7.21 -4.04
N ARG A 181 3.95 6.41 -4.21
CA ARG A 181 3.17 5.92 -3.05
C ARG A 181 4.03 5.06 -2.12
N ASP A 182 3.86 5.26 -0.82
CA ASP A 182 4.48 4.47 0.26
C ASP A 182 4.20 2.96 0.11
N ASP A 183 2.96 2.58 -0.20
CA ASP A 183 2.59 1.17 -0.39
C ASP A 183 3.12 0.55 -1.70
N ALA A 184 3.82 1.30 -2.56
CA ALA A 184 4.39 0.81 -3.81
C ALA A 184 5.84 0.32 -3.72
N GLU A 185 6.55 0.54 -2.61
CA GLU A 185 8.03 0.56 -2.51
C GLU A 185 8.82 -0.72 -2.86
N GLY A 186 8.26 -1.92 -2.89
CA GLY A 186 9.09 -3.08 -3.30
C GLY A 186 8.51 -4.49 -3.25
N SER A 187 7.45 -4.74 -2.50
CA SER A 187 6.71 -6.02 -2.55
C SER A 187 5.60 -6.04 -3.60
N VAL A 188 5.47 -4.92 -4.32
CA VAL A 188 4.23 -4.50 -4.96
C VAL A 188 4.44 -4.14 -6.43
N THR A 189 5.59 -3.53 -6.73
CA THR A 189 6.02 -3.23 -8.09
C THR A 189 7.53 -3.44 -8.22
N THR A 190 7.98 -3.80 -9.41
CA THR A 190 9.38 -3.61 -9.84
C THR A 190 9.49 -2.27 -10.52
N GLN A 191 10.36 -1.40 -10.01
CA GLN A 191 10.51 -0.03 -10.48
C GLN A 191 11.93 0.22 -10.96
N VAL A 192 12.06 0.70 -12.19
CA VAL A 192 13.36 1.08 -12.73
C VAL A 192 13.26 2.41 -13.46
N ALA A 193 14.30 3.23 -13.30
CA ALA A 193 14.57 4.31 -14.23
C ALA A 193 15.36 3.73 -15.41
N GLN A 194 14.74 3.70 -16.58
CA GLN A 194 15.41 3.31 -17.81
C GLN A 194 16.07 4.52 -18.44
N TYR A 195 17.33 4.38 -18.85
CA TYR A 195 18.07 5.43 -19.54
C TYR A 195 18.94 4.93 -20.68
N GLY A 196 19.22 5.81 -21.64
CA GLY A 196 20.00 5.44 -22.81
C GLY A 196 20.29 6.61 -23.75
N GLN A 197 21.14 6.34 -24.74
CA GLN A 197 21.52 7.31 -25.78
C GLN A 197 20.58 7.26 -26.99
N ASN A 198 19.70 6.26 -27.04
CA ASN A 198 18.69 6.06 -28.06
C ASN A 198 17.48 5.35 -27.44
N LEU A 199 16.43 5.09 -28.23
CA LEU A 199 15.18 4.48 -27.77
C LEU A 199 15.24 2.94 -27.68
N ALA A 200 16.44 2.34 -27.69
CA ALA A 200 16.67 0.90 -27.61
C ALA A 200 17.84 0.57 -26.65
N GLY A 201 17.92 -0.68 -26.19
CA GLY A 201 19.04 -1.15 -25.37
C GLY A 201 19.21 -0.38 -24.06
N TRP A 202 18.09 -0.12 -23.38
CA TRP A 202 18.02 0.66 -22.15
C TRP A 202 18.88 0.07 -21.04
N ALA A 203 19.66 0.92 -20.36
CA ALA A 203 20.21 0.63 -19.05
C ALA A 203 19.13 0.88 -18.00
N GLU A 204 19.16 0.13 -16.90
CA GLU A 204 18.17 0.20 -15.83
C GLU A 204 18.86 0.54 -14.52
N ALA A 205 18.37 1.55 -13.82
CA ALA A 205 18.68 1.79 -12.42
C ALA A 205 17.45 1.41 -11.59
N THR A 206 17.60 0.44 -10.69
CA THR A 206 16.55 0.04 -9.75
C THR A 206 16.23 1.20 -8.80
N ILE A 207 14.94 1.50 -8.67
CA ILE A 207 14.45 2.44 -7.67
C ILE A 207 14.14 1.60 -6.43
N THR A 208 14.99 1.71 -5.41
CA THR A 208 14.89 0.97 -4.15
C THR A 208 13.98 1.70 -3.16
N ALA A 209 13.61 1.03 -2.06
CA ALA A 209 12.97 1.68 -0.91
C ALA A 209 13.89 2.77 -0.34
N ASP A 210 15.14 2.42 -0.01
CA ASP A 210 16.11 3.40 0.48
C ASP A 210 16.87 4.15 -0.62
N THR A 211 17.50 5.26 -0.23
CA THR A 211 18.51 5.96 -1.06
C THR A 211 19.65 5.02 -1.45
N SER A 212 20.00 4.97 -2.74
CA SER A 212 21.00 4.07 -3.29
C SER A 212 21.81 4.68 -4.43
N THR A 213 22.91 4.02 -4.80
CA THR A 213 23.72 4.39 -5.98
C THR A 213 24.12 3.13 -6.74
N ASP A 214 23.84 3.11 -8.04
CA ASP A 214 24.15 1.98 -8.91
C ASP A 214 25.64 1.97 -9.36
N PRO A 215 26.13 0.87 -9.97
CA PRO A 215 27.52 0.79 -10.47
C PRO A 215 27.87 1.79 -11.58
N ASN A 216 26.88 2.38 -12.25
CA ASN A 216 27.06 3.40 -13.28
C ASN A 216 27.06 4.82 -12.68
N GLY A 217 26.87 4.95 -11.37
CA GLY A 217 26.81 6.22 -10.65
C GLY A 217 25.45 6.91 -10.69
N VAL A 218 24.38 6.21 -11.07
CA VAL A 218 23.01 6.71 -10.94
C VAL A 218 22.64 6.72 -9.47
N ILE A 219 22.23 7.88 -8.96
CA ILE A 219 21.85 8.07 -7.57
C ILE A 219 20.32 8.11 -7.50
N VAL A 220 19.72 7.22 -6.72
CA VAL A 220 18.32 7.28 -6.33
C VAL A 220 18.27 7.82 -4.92
N THR A 221 17.67 9.00 -4.73
CA THR A 221 17.41 9.55 -3.40
C THR A 221 15.94 9.44 -3.09
N VAL A 222 15.63 8.87 -1.93
CA VAL A 222 14.29 8.74 -1.39
C VAL A 222 14.18 9.65 -0.18
N THR A 223 13.22 10.57 -0.22
CA THR A 223 12.89 11.42 0.91
C THR A 223 11.61 10.90 1.55
N GLU A 224 11.80 9.96 2.47
CA GLU A 224 10.76 9.35 3.29
C GLU A 224 9.92 10.39 4.02
N ASN A 225 8.60 10.25 3.97
CA ASN A 225 7.69 11.11 4.74
C ASN A 225 6.67 10.33 5.59
N ASP A 226 7.06 9.12 6.02
CA ASP A 226 6.22 8.16 6.74
C ASP A 226 5.07 7.65 5.85
N ALA A 227 3.81 7.94 6.19
CA ALA A 227 2.65 7.34 5.53
C ALA A 227 2.16 8.09 4.27
N ALA A 228 2.85 9.15 3.83
CA ALA A 228 2.48 9.90 2.64
C ALA A 228 3.34 9.47 1.44
N ALA A 229 3.08 10.01 0.26
CA ALA A 229 3.87 9.66 -0.93
C ALA A 229 5.28 10.26 -0.85
N ASP A 230 6.31 9.44 -1.04
CA ASP A 230 7.71 9.84 -0.96
C ASP A 230 8.16 10.64 -2.17
N LEU A 231 9.04 11.60 -1.93
CA LEU A 231 9.70 12.31 -3.01
C LEU A 231 10.92 11.53 -3.49
N ILE A 232 10.87 11.07 -4.74
CA ILE A 232 11.95 10.35 -5.39
C ILE A 232 12.70 11.28 -6.33
N THR A 233 14.03 11.24 -6.25
CA THR A 233 14.90 11.84 -7.26
C THR A 233 15.85 10.80 -7.82
N VAL A 234 15.90 10.71 -9.15
CA VAL A 234 16.85 9.86 -9.87
C VAL A 234 17.82 10.76 -10.62
N GLN A 235 19.07 10.80 -10.16
CA GLN A 235 20.13 11.61 -10.74
C GLN A 235 21.04 10.72 -11.59
N ILE A 236 21.05 10.97 -12.90
CA ILE A 236 21.79 10.18 -13.88
C ILE A 236 22.99 11.00 -14.36
N PRO A 237 24.23 10.50 -14.20
CA PRO A 237 25.43 11.24 -14.60
C PRO A 237 25.40 11.63 -16.08
N ARG A 238 25.66 12.91 -16.37
CA ARG A 238 25.73 13.42 -17.75
C ARG A 238 26.87 12.82 -18.56
N THR A 239 27.87 12.24 -17.90
CA THR A 239 28.94 11.46 -18.56
C THR A 239 28.39 10.26 -19.34
N LEU A 240 27.20 9.76 -19.00
CA LEU A 240 26.53 8.66 -19.70
C LEU A 240 25.80 9.11 -20.99
N ALA A 241 25.55 10.42 -21.13
CA ALA A 241 24.91 11.03 -22.30
C ALA A 241 25.94 11.32 -23.42
N ALA A 242 26.46 10.28 -24.07
CA ALA A 242 27.43 10.45 -25.16
C ALA A 242 26.82 11.25 -26.33
N GLY A 243 27.56 12.23 -26.84
CA GLY A 243 27.11 13.06 -27.96
C GLY A 243 25.94 14.02 -27.61
N GLY A 244 25.65 14.23 -26.32
CA GLY A 244 24.64 15.19 -25.85
C GLY A 244 23.19 14.74 -26.03
N LYS A 245 22.95 13.48 -26.38
CA LYS A 245 21.61 12.89 -26.46
C LYS A 245 21.39 11.95 -25.29
N PHE A 246 20.21 12.05 -24.69
CA PHE A 246 19.82 11.24 -23.57
C PHE A 246 18.31 11.05 -23.59
N PHE A 247 17.88 9.83 -23.33
CA PHE A 247 16.49 9.47 -23.12
C PHE A 247 16.38 8.83 -21.75
N GLY A 248 15.28 9.13 -21.06
CA GLY A 248 14.95 8.54 -19.76
C GLY A 248 13.46 8.26 -19.72
N ARG A 249 13.08 7.16 -19.08
CA ARG A 249 11.69 6.88 -18.73
C ARG A 249 11.62 6.09 -17.44
N LEU A 250 10.50 6.22 -16.76
CA LEU A 250 10.12 5.34 -15.68
C LEU A 250 9.52 4.05 -16.28
N LYS A 251 9.80 2.91 -15.67
CA LYS A 251 9.15 1.64 -15.96
C LYS A 251 8.70 1.03 -14.63
N VAL A 252 7.42 0.70 -14.57
CA VAL A 252 6.77 0.05 -13.43
C VAL A 252 6.18 -1.25 -13.94
N GLU A 253 6.45 -2.34 -13.23
CA GLU A 253 5.92 -3.66 -13.55
C GLU A 253 5.36 -4.31 -12.28
N VAL A 254 4.37 -5.19 -12.45
CA VAL A 254 3.98 -6.13 -11.41
C VAL A 254 5.16 -7.11 -11.20
N PRO A 255 5.51 -7.49 -9.95
CA PRO A 255 6.61 -8.41 -9.65
C PRO A 255 6.52 -9.78 -10.34
#